data_AF-A0A8X7W4L2-F1
#
_entry.id   AF-A0A8X7W4L2-F1
#
_cell.length_a   1.000
_cell.length_b   1.000
_cell.length_c   1.000
_cell.angle_alpha   90.00
_cell.angle_beta   90.00
_cell.angle_gamma   90.00
#
_symmetry.space_group_name_H-M   'P 1'
#
loop_
_entity.id
_entity.type
_entity.pdbx_description
1 polymer ?
#
loop_
_entity_poly.entity_id
_entity_poly.type
_entity_poly.pdbx_seq_one_letter_code
_entity_poly.pdbx_strand_id
1 'polypeptide(L)'
;MEYFPLLELPKDIQALVVEHVARNSILDLLCVKELSKGMKALADRHRVYHFFDVLSVPWDLDIPSQFLKTFYEEGNPNTIYIKSAQFVYTFGFKEEGLALMKRAADA
;
A
#
# COMPACT_ATOMS: atom_id res chain seq x y z
N MET A 1 -17.82 -18.67 19.02
CA MET A 1 -17.66 -17.49 18.13
C MET A 1 -18.28 -17.88 16.80
N GLU A 2 -19.26 -17.13 16.33
CA GLU A 2 -19.73 -17.28 14.95
C GLU A 2 -18.66 -16.73 14.02
N TYR A 3 -18.12 -17.58 13.15
CA TYR A 3 -17.22 -17.16 12.09
C TYR A 3 -18.08 -16.58 10.97
N PHE A 4 -18.03 -15.25 10.78
CA PHE A 4 -18.63 -14.62 9.63
C PHE A 4 -17.69 -14.76 8.43
N PRO A 5 -18.06 -15.51 7.38
CA PRO A 5 -17.18 -15.69 6.24
C PRO A 5 -17.05 -14.36 5.48
N LEU A 6 -15.82 -13.88 5.30
CA LEU A 6 -15.54 -12.64 4.56
C LEU A 6 -16.22 -12.64 3.17
N LEU A 7 -16.31 -13.80 2.54
CA LEU A 7 -16.92 -13.99 1.22
C LEU A 7 -18.45 -13.85 1.21
N GLU A 8 -19.11 -13.98 2.36
CA GLU A 8 -20.57 -13.82 2.50
C GLU A 8 -20.98 -12.37 2.75
N LEU A 9 -20.02 -11.49 3.04
CA LEU A 9 -20.28 -10.07 3.22
C LEU A 9 -20.64 -9.37 1.90
N PRO A 10 -21.45 -8.29 1.95
CA PRO A 10 -21.63 -7.38 0.84
C PRO A 10 -20.29 -6.87 0.27
N LYS A 11 -20.21 -6.69 -1.06
CA LYS A 11 -18.96 -6.34 -1.76
C LYS A 11 -18.33 -5.02 -1.31
N ASP A 12 -19.16 -4.07 -0.93
CA ASP A 12 -18.77 -2.78 -0.35
C ASP A 12 -18.08 -2.98 1.01
N ILE A 13 -18.60 -3.86 1.86
CA ILE A 13 -17.96 -4.20 3.14
C ILE A 13 -16.67 -4.98 2.91
N GLN A 14 -16.66 -5.94 1.97
CA GLN A 14 -15.43 -6.66 1.60
C GLN A 14 -14.34 -5.69 1.14
N ALA A 15 -14.68 -4.68 0.34
CA ALA A 15 -13.72 -3.68 -0.12
C ALA A 15 -13.13 -2.87 1.04
N LEU A 16 -13.96 -2.44 1.99
CA LEU A 16 -13.50 -1.72 3.19
C LEU A 16 -12.58 -2.57 4.06
N VAL A 17 -12.89 -3.86 4.22
CA VAL A 17 -12.03 -4.80 4.94
C VAL A 17 -10.68 -4.95 4.24
N VAL A 18 -10.68 -5.12 2.92
CA VAL A 18 -9.44 -5.24 2.13
C VAL A 18 -8.56 -4.00 2.26
N GLU A 19 -9.14 -2.81 2.18
CA GLU A 19 -8.42 -1.55 2.39
C GLU A 19 -7.86 -1.44 3.80
N HIS A 20 -8.62 -1.85 4.81
CA HIS A 20 -8.16 -1.87 6.19
C HIS A 20 -7.02 -2.86 6.40
N VAL A 21 -7.12 -4.06 5.82
CA VAL A 21 -6.05 -5.07 5.85
C VAL A 21 -4.78 -4.53 5.19
N ALA A 22 -4.89 -3.89 4.03
CA ALA A 22 -3.75 -3.30 3.33
C ALA A 22 -3.01 -2.23 4.15
N ARG A 23 -3.74 -1.50 5.00
CA ARG A 23 -3.14 -0.51 5.90
C ARG A 23 -2.36 -1.14 7.05
N ASN A 24 -2.70 -2.36 7.47
CA ASN A 24 -2.19 -2.94 8.70
C ASN A 24 -1.20 -4.09 8.49
N SER A 25 -1.33 -4.86 7.40
CA SER A 25 -0.56 -6.10 7.22
C SER A 25 -0.44 -6.51 5.75
N ILE A 26 0.80 -6.54 5.26
CA ILE A 26 1.09 -7.03 3.90
C ILE A 26 0.80 -8.53 3.76
N LEU A 27 1.11 -9.31 4.80
CA LEU A 27 0.91 -10.77 4.77
C LEU A 27 -0.57 -11.10 4.68
N ASP A 28 -1.41 -10.41 5.47
CA ASP A 28 -2.86 -10.60 5.41
C ASP A 28 -3.43 -10.15 4.07
N LEU A 29 -2.91 -9.07 3.47
CA LEU A 29 -3.33 -8.64 2.14
C LEU A 29 -3.00 -9.69 1.06
N LEU A 30 -1.81 -10.30 1.13
CA LEU A 30 -1.43 -11.40 0.23
C LEU A 30 -2.33 -12.62 0.45
N CYS A 31 -2.66 -12.98 1.69
CA CYS A 31 -3.62 -14.04 1.99
C CYS A 31 -5.01 -13.74 1.41
N VAL A 32 -5.48 -12.49 1.55
CA VAL A 32 -6.76 -12.03 1.01
C VAL A 32 -6.81 -12.17 -0.51
N LYS A 33 -5.71 -11.88 -1.22
CA LYS A 33 -5.61 -12.06 -2.68
C LYS A 33 -5.83 -13.52 -3.12
N GLU A 34 -5.42 -14.48 -2.30
CA GLU A 34 -5.53 -15.90 -2.60
C GLU A 34 -6.91 -16.51 -2.26
N LEU A 35 -7.75 -15.80 -1.51
CA LEU A 35 -9.07 -16.32 -1.09
C LEU A 35 -10.03 -16.56 -2.26
N SER A 36 -10.09 -15.65 -3.23
CA SER A 36 -10.94 -15.81 -4.42
C SER A 36 -10.59 -14.82 -5.52
N LYS A 37 -11.08 -15.07 -6.75
CA LYS A 37 -10.98 -14.10 -7.86
C LYS A 37 -11.59 -12.74 -7.51
N GLY A 38 -12.68 -12.73 -6.74
CA GLY A 38 -13.33 -11.51 -6.29
C GLY A 38 -12.46 -10.72 -5.31
N MET A 39 -11.88 -11.40 -4.32
CA MET A 39 -10.99 -10.77 -3.33
C MET A 39 -9.71 -10.25 -3.98
N LYS A 40 -9.13 -11.00 -4.92
CA LYS A 40 -8.01 -10.54 -5.73
C LYS A 40 -8.33 -9.24 -6.45
N ALA A 41 -9.47 -9.17 -7.13
CA ALA A 41 -9.91 -7.96 -7.84
C ALA A 41 -10.16 -6.77 -6.90
N LEU A 42 -10.60 -7.02 -5.65
CA LEU A 42 -10.72 -5.97 -4.63
C LEU A 42 -9.35 -5.49 -4.15
N ALA A 43 -8.42 -6.41 -3.87
CA ALA A 43 -7.08 -6.12 -3.39
C ALA A 43 -6.17 -5.47 -4.45
N ASP A 44 -6.47 -5.67 -5.73
CA ASP A 44 -5.78 -5.02 -6.84
C ASP A 44 -6.38 -3.65 -7.20
N ARG A 45 -7.34 -3.13 -6.43
CA ARG A 45 -7.86 -1.78 -6.65
C ARG A 45 -6.82 -0.72 -6.30
N HIS A 46 -6.74 0.31 -7.14
CA HIS A 46 -5.96 1.53 -6.94
C HIS A 46 -5.99 2.07 -5.49
N ARG A 47 -7.17 2.16 -4.89
CA ARG A 47 -7.37 2.67 -3.53
C ARG A 47 -6.63 1.85 -2.45
N VAL A 48 -6.47 0.55 -2.66
CA VAL A 48 -5.76 -0.35 -1.73
C VAL A 48 -4.26 -0.04 -1.75
N TYR A 49 -3.70 0.18 -2.94
CA TYR A 49 -2.29 0.59 -3.10
C TYR A 49 -2.03 1.98 -2.49
N HIS A 50 -2.98 2.92 -2.59
CA HIS A 50 -2.84 4.24 -1.95
C HIS A 50 -2.73 4.17 -0.42
N PHE A 51 -3.52 3.33 0.25
CA PHE A 51 -3.53 3.25 1.72
C PHE A 51 -2.56 2.24 2.32
N PHE A 52 -1.85 1.50 1.48
CA PHE A 52 -0.93 0.47 1.93
C PHE A 52 0.21 1.03 2.80
N ASP A 53 0.46 0.44 3.95
CA ASP A 53 1.58 0.86 4.80
C ASP A 53 2.89 0.24 4.31
N VAL A 54 3.57 0.95 3.41
CA VAL A 54 4.87 0.52 2.86
C VAL A 54 5.95 0.48 3.94
N LEU A 55 5.83 1.27 5.01
CA LEU A 55 6.84 1.34 6.07
C LEU A 55 6.78 0.11 6.99
N SER A 56 5.61 -0.54 7.08
CA SER A 56 5.45 -1.77 7.86
C SER A 56 6.07 -3.00 7.18
N VAL A 57 6.49 -2.90 5.92
CA VAL A 57 7.10 -4.02 5.21
C VAL A 57 8.55 -4.19 5.69
N PRO A 58 8.97 -5.41 6.04
CA PRO A 58 10.38 -5.68 6.32
C PRO A 58 11.20 -5.39 5.05
N TRP A 59 11.98 -4.30 5.07
CA TRP A 59 12.80 -3.86 3.93
C TRP A 59 13.95 -4.82 3.59
N ASP A 60 14.23 -5.78 4.47
CA ASP A 60 15.12 -6.90 4.20
C ASP A 60 14.50 -7.92 3.22
N LEU A 61 13.19 -7.83 2.96
CA LEU A 61 12.54 -8.59 1.90
C LEU A 61 12.77 -7.91 0.56
N ASP A 62 13.02 -8.72 -0.47
CA ASP A 62 13.12 -8.27 -1.85
C ASP A 62 11.73 -7.87 -2.38
N ILE A 63 11.25 -6.70 -1.95
CA ILE A 63 9.98 -6.14 -2.45
C ILE A 63 10.19 -5.84 -3.94
N PRO A 64 9.40 -6.43 -4.85
CA PRO A 64 9.59 -6.21 -6.27
C PRO A 64 9.53 -4.71 -6.60
N SER A 65 10.51 -4.22 -7.36
CA SER A 65 10.57 -2.82 -7.79
C SER A 65 9.29 -2.35 -8.50
N GLN A 66 8.61 -3.27 -9.19
CA GLN A 66 7.33 -3.02 -9.83
C GLN A 66 6.22 -2.64 -8.84
N PHE A 67 6.21 -3.25 -7.65
CA PHE A 67 5.25 -2.92 -6.58
C PHE A 67 5.45 -1.49 -6.08
N LEU A 68 6.70 -1.13 -5.74
CA LEU A 68 7.06 0.22 -5.30
C LEU A 68 6.74 1.29 -6.36
N LYS A 69 6.94 0.95 -7.64
CA LYS A 69 6.55 1.81 -8.76
C LYS A 69 5.03 2.04 -8.80
N THR A 70 4.24 0.97 -8.71
CA THR A 70 2.77 1.08 -8.70
C THR A 70 2.30 1.91 -7.51
N PHE A 71 2.78 1.65 -6.29
CA PHE A 71 2.41 2.46 -5.12
C PHE A 71 2.72 3.95 -5.31
N TYR A 72 3.88 4.28 -5.90
CA TYR A 72 4.25 5.66 -6.19
C TYR A 72 3.35 6.32 -7.25
N GLU A 73 2.99 5.59 -8.31
CA GLU A 73 2.06 6.05 -9.34
C GLU A 73 0.66 6.32 -8.77
N GLU A 74 0.23 5.49 -7.82
CA GLU A 74 -1.02 5.65 -7.06
C GLU A 74 -0.97 6.77 -6.02
N GLY A 75 0.19 7.41 -5.84
CA GLY A 75 0.34 8.52 -4.90
C GLY A 75 0.40 8.10 -3.43
N ASN A 76 0.77 6.84 -3.14
CA ASN A 76 0.91 6.34 -1.77
C ASN A 76 1.87 7.23 -0.96
N PRO A 77 1.42 7.86 0.15
CA PRO A 77 2.23 8.81 0.92
C PRO A 77 3.56 8.22 1.42
N ASN A 78 3.56 6.95 1.83
CA ASN A 78 4.75 6.28 2.34
C ASN A 78 5.80 6.11 1.23
N THR A 79 5.42 5.69 0.02
CA THR A 79 6.37 5.61 -1.10
C THR A 79 6.91 6.96 -1.53
N ILE A 80 6.07 8.00 -1.53
CA ILE A 80 6.51 9.36 -1.85
C ILE A 80 7.53 9.80 -0.79
N TYR A 81 7.25 9.55 0.49
CA TYR A 81 8.18 9.83 1.58
C TYR A 81 9.52 9.09 1.43
N ILE A 82 9.51 7.78 1.16
CA ILE A 82 10.74 6.99 0.99
C ILE A 82 11.57 7.52 -0.19
N LYS A 83 10.92 7.80 -1.32
CA LYS A 83 11.59 8.40 -2.48
C LYS A 83 12.15 9.79 -2.16
N SER A 84 11.41 10.58 -1.38
CA SER A 84 11.88 11.89 -0.92
C SER A 84 13.15 11.78 -0.07
N ALA A 85 13.19 10.80 0.85
CA ALA A 85 14.37 10.53 1.67
C ALA A 85 15.58 10.11 0.82
N GLN A 86 15.38 9.27 -0.21
CA GLN A 86 16.44 8.90 -1.14
C GLN A 86 16.98 10.12 -1.92
N PHE A 87 16.09 11.01 -2.36
CA PHE A 87 16.49 12.23 -3.07
C PHE A 87 17.35 13.14 -2.18
N VAL A 88 16.93 13.34 -0.92
CA VAL A 88 17.65 14.22 0.02
C VAL A 88 18.98 13.59 0.48
N TYR A 89 18.94 12.35 0.97
CA TYR A 89 20.06 11.74 1.70
C TYR A 89 21.00 10.93 0.81
N THR A 90 20.51 10.34 -0.27
CA THR A 90 21.34 9.49 -1.16
C THR A 90 21.84 10.27 -2.37
N PHE A 91 20.96 11.04 -3.03
CA PHE A 91 21.29 11.72 -4.28
C PHE A 91 21.67 13.20 -4.13
N GLY A 92 21.40 13.79 -2.96
CA GLY A 92 21.70 15.20 -2.69
C GLY A 92 20.76 16.22 -3.34
N PHE A 93 19.66 15.77 -3.95
CA PHE A 93 18.62 16.61 -4.55
C PHE A 93 17.67 17.15 -3.47
N LYS A 94 18.16 18.17 -2.76
CA LYS A 94 17.46 18.72 -1.59
C LYS A 94 16.12 19.38 -1.93
N GLU A 95 16.06 20.19 -2.97
CA GLU A 95 14.83 20.95 -3.29
C GLU A 95 13.71 20.01 -3.76
N GLU A 96 14.01 19.12 -4.70
CA GLU A 96 13.07 18.11 -5.20
C GLU A 96 12.67 17.12 -4.11
N GLY A 97 13.63 16.70 -3.28
CA GLY A 97 13.39 15.86 -2.13
C GLY A 97 12.43 16.51 -1.13
N LEU A 98 12.65 17.77 -0.76
CA LEU A 98 11.76 18.51 0.15
C LEU A 98 10.36 18.73 -0.45
N ALA A 99 10.26 18.99 -1.76
CA ALA A 99 8.98 19.12 -2.44
C ALA A 99 8.16 17.82 -2.39
N LEU A 100 8.82 16.67 -2.60
CA LEU A 100 8.18 15.36 -2.45
C LEU A 100 7.79 15.07 -1.00
N MET A 101 8.64 15.44 -0.04
CA MET A 101 8.38 15.23 1.38
C MET A 101 7.14 16.02 1.85
N LYS A 102 7.00 17.27 1.38
CA LYS A 102 5.79 18.07 1.59
C LYS A 102 4.56 17.42 0.96
N ARG A 103 4.66 16.98 -0.29
CA ARG A 103 3.56 16.27 -0.98
C ARG A 103 3.11 15.02 -0.21
N ALA A 104 4.04 14.26 0.39
CA ALA A 104 3.70 13.11 1.20
C ALA A 104 2.99 13.50 2.51
N ALA A 105 3.37 14.63 3.12
CA ALA A 105 2.74 15.12 4.34
C ALA A 105 1.34 15.71 4.13
N ASP A 106 1.07 16.25 2.95
CA ASP A 106 -0.22 16.86 2.57
C ASP A 106 -1.28 15.83 2.10
N ALA A 107 -0.92 14.54 1.97
CA ALA A 107 -1.75 13.46 1.42
C ALA A 107 -2.45 12.61 2.50
#